data_AF-A0AAD6MPM7-F1
#
_entry.id   AF-A0AAD6MPM7-F1
#
_cell.length_a   1.000
_cell.length_b   1.000
_cell.length_c   1.000
_cell.angle_alpha   90.00
_cell.angle_beta   90.00
_cell.angle_gamma   90.00
#
_symmetry.space_group_name_H-M   'P 1'
#
loop_
_entity.id
_entity.type
_entity.pdbx_description
1 polymer ?
#
loop_
_entity_poly.entity_id
_entity_poly.type
_entity_poly.pdbx_seq_one_letter_code
_entity_poly.pdbx_strand_id
1 'polypeptide(L)'
;MRLSTTRLLINPQFRARYFPTCSSKFSTGIQKAPGSEFETESSITFPWLSKLKSTELKHIARATGIQSSGSKSVLLERIENTLQNHAGQTHSRRGQPWRILSIDMGIQNLAFTHLVLPCPLSNASKSNPSSDLIVRAPEMRAWRRLAVSDIGSLGLSTESEPASSSTVILPKETSSDAFRPDLYAPTAYTLITTLLSAYNPTHILIERQRFRSGGGSAVQEWTLRVGVFEGMLYAILHALRMERGGDLSSILVEGVEPKRVVGYWGETKGEGLDTDGTKKKLSAREVKKGKIDLVGRWLDPASDLGSKVLVGEDEVVRGLVDAYLRKWKGEKATRSKKEPAGSGASVERIGKLDDLADCLLQGVTWLEWQVMRERLVRDGIKALESV
;
A
#
# COMPACT_ATOMS: atom_id res chain seq x y z
N MET A 1 -15.67 -26.34 51.84
CA MET A 1 -15.26 -26.34 50.41
C MET A 1 -16.22 -27.19 49.59
N ARG A 2 -17.13 -26.57 48.84
CA ARG A 2 -17.84 -27.13 47.68
C ARG A 2 -18.41 -25.92 46.91
N LEU A 3 -17.83 -25.62 45.76
CA LEU A 3 -18.25 -24.52 44.89
C LEU A 3 -19.41 -24.99 44.02
N SER A 4 -20.50 -24.22 44.06
CA SER A 4 -21.69 -24.38 43.24
C SER A 4 -21.39 -23.97 41.79
N THR A 5 -21.77 -24.81 40.83
CA THR A 5 -21.58 -24.57 39.40
C THR A 5 -22.80 -23.84 38.83
N THR A 6 -22.71 -22.53 38.68
CA THR A 6 -23.73 -21.75 37.96
C THR A 6 -23.53 -21.95 36.45
N ARG A 7 -24.44 -22.72 35.82
CA ARG A 7 -24.56 -22.80 34.36
C ARG A 7 -25.07 -21.46 33.81
N LEU A 8 -24.27 -20.79 33.00
CA LEU A 8 -24.72 -19.71 32.13
C LEU A 8 -25.64 -20.29 31.06
N LEU A 9 -26.93 -19.96 31.14
CA LEU A 9 -27.91 -20.20 30.08
C LEU A 9 -27.64 -19.20 28.95
N ILE A 10 -27.02 -19.65 27.87
CA ILE A 10 -26.87 -18.88 26.64
C ILE A 10 -28.11 -19.11 25.77
N ASN A 11 -28.71 -17.99 25.34
CA ASN A 11 -29.91 -17.90 24.52
C ASN A 11 -29.76 -18.67 23.18
N PRO A 12 -30.67 -19.61 22.85
CA PRO A 12 -30.50 -20.51 21.70
C PRO A 12 -30.72 -19.90 20.31
N GLN A 13 -31.02 -18.59 20.19
CA GLN A 13 -31.18 -17.96 18.87
C GLN A 13 -29.88 -17.50 18.18
N PHE A 14 -28.71 -17.64 18.83
CA PHE A 14 -27.43 -17.15 18.27
C PHE A 14 -26.71 -18.15 17.34
N ARG A 15 -27.28 -19.34 17.10
CA ARG A 15 -26.54 -20.50 16.53
C ARG A 15 -26.66 -20.71 15.02
N ALA A 16 -27.38 -19.88 14.27
CA ALA A 16 -27.81 -20.24 12.91
C ALA A 16 -27.21 -19.47 11.73
N ARG A 17 -26.22 -18.58 11.88
CA ARG A 17 -25.72 -17.78 10.72
C ARG A 17 -24.22 -17.67 10.47
N TYR A 18 -23.33 -18.21 11.30
CA TYR A 18 -21.88 -18.00 11.07
C TYR A 18 -20.95 -19.21 11.32
N PHE A 19 -21.50 -20.42 11.46
CA PHE A 19 -20.66 -21.63 11.52
C PHE A 19 -21.35 -22.78 10.75
N PRO A 20 -20.86 -23.20 9.58
CA PRO A 20 -21.23 -24.51 9.08
C PRO A 20 -20.63 -25.56 10.02
N THR A 21 -21.50 -26.35 10.66
CA THR A 21 -21.10 -27.49 11.48
C THR A 21 -20.47 -28.57 10.59
N CYS A 22 -19.14 -28.63 10.55
CA CYS A 22 -18.44 -29.76 9.98
C CYS A 22 -18.39 -30.89 11.03
N SER A 23 -19.36 -31.79 10.96
CA SER A 23 -19.27 -33.11 11.59
C SER A 23 -18.63 -34.05 10.57
N SER A 24 -17.34 -34.32 10.71
CA SER A 24 -16.73 -35.49 10.07
C SER A 24 -15.84 -36.22 11.07
N LYS A 25 -16.16 -37.51 11.21
CA LYS A 25 -15.47 -38.47 12.07
C LYS A 25 -14.05 -38.66 11.54
N PHE A 26 -13.05 -38.47 12.38
CA PHE A 26 -11.69 -38.90 12.10
C PHE A 26 -11.68 -40.44 12.02
N SER A 27 -11.53 -40.98 10.81
CA SER A 27 -11.17 -42.38 10.59
C SER A 27 -9.76 -42.40 10.01
N THR A 28 -8.83 -42.98 10.76
CA THR A 28 -7.45 -43.22 10.36
C THR A 28 -7.41 -44.23 9.21
N GLY A 29 -7.11 -43.77 8.00
CA GLY A 29 -6.90 -44.62 6.84
C GLY A 29 -5.76 -44.05 5.99
N ILE A 30 -4.57 -44.62 6.14
CA ILE A 30 -3.44 -44.38 5.25
C ILE A 30 -3.81 -45.01 3.90
N GLN A 31 -4.10 -44.18 2.89
CA GLN A 31 -4.10 -44.60 1.50
C GLN A 31 -3.13 -43.73 0.70
N LYS A 32 -2.19 -44.43 0.07
CA LYS A 32 -1.10 -43.92 -0.76
C LYS A 32 -1.69 -43.56 -2.13
N ALA A 33 -1.71 -42.28 -2.50
CA ALA A 33 -2.12 -41.85 -3.83
C ALA A 33 -0.99 -42.08 -4.87
N PRO A 34 -1.31 -42.55 -6.09
CA PRO A 34 -0.34 -42.80 -7.14
C PRO A 34 0.07 -41.50 -7.85
N GLY A 35 1.24 -41.55 -8.48
CA GLY A 35 2.03 -40.39 -8.91
C GLY A 35 1.30 -39.40 -9.81
N SER A 36 1.38 -38.13 -9.44
CA SER A 36 1.34 -37.01 -10.37
C SER A 36 2.77 -36.62 -10.69
N GLU A 37 3.19 -36.85 -11.94
CA GLU A 37 4.39 -36.24 -12.50
C GLU A 37 4.26 -34.72 -12.34
N PHE A 38 5.00 -34.17 -11.38
CA PHE A 38 5.23 -32.74 -11.30
C PHE A 38 6.12 -32.38 -12.48
N GLU A 39 5.52 -31.81 -13.53
CA GLU A 39 6.28 -31.02 -14.49
C GLU A 39 6.97 -29.91 -13.68
N THR A 40 8.28 -30.06 -13.48
CA THR A 40 9.11 -29.03 -12.88
C THR A 40 9.09 -27.83 -13.81
N GLU A 41 8.30 -26.80 -13.48
CA GLU A 41 8.45 -25.47 -14.09
C GLU A 41 9.94 -25.11 -14.02
N SER A 42 10.58 -25.03 -15.18
CA SER A 42 11.98 -24.65 -15.30
C SER A 42 12.13 -23.25 -14.73
N SER A 43 12.77 -23.12 -13.55
CA SER A 43 13.03 -21.83 -12.93
C SER A 43 13.76 -20.92 -13.92
N ILE A 44 13.19 -19.76 -14.20
CA ILE A 44 13.79 -18.77 -15.10
C ILE A 44 15.12 -18.34 -14.48
N THR A 45 16.21 -18.45 -15.24
CA THR A 45 17.55 -18.05 -14.77
C THR A 45 17.96 -16.72 -15.38
N PHE A 46 18.78 -15.95 -14.66
CA PHE A 46 19.28 -14.66 -15.12
C PHE A 46 20.82 -14.63 -15.15
N PRO A 47 21.49 -15.35 -16.08
CA PRO A 47 22.96 -15.50 -16.09
C PRO A 47 23.74 -14.18 -16.13
N TRP A 48 23.12 -13.12 -16.66
CA TRP A 48 23.71 -11.79 -16.78
C TRP A 48 23.94 -11.11 -15.42
N LEU A 49 23.17 -11.45 -14.37
CA LEU A 49 23.33 -10.87 -13.02
C LEU A 49 24.72 -11.15 -12.43
N SER A 50 25.25 -12.36 -12.68
CA SER A 50 26.56 -12.79 -12.16
C SER A 50 27.73 -11.94 -12.65
N LYS A 51 27.59 -11.33 -13.83
CA LYS A 51 28.62 -10.53 -14.50
C LYS A 51 28.69 -9.09 -13.98
N LEU A 52 27.70 -8.64 -13.21
CA LEU A 52 27.58 -7.25 -12.77
C LEU A 52 28.47 -6.92 -11.58
N LYS A 53 28.90 -5.67 -11.51
CA LYS A 53 29.59 -5.07 -10.35
C LYS A 53 28.59 -4.80 -9.23
N SER A 54 29.09 -4.64 -8.00
CA SER A 54 28.24 -4.34 -6.84
C SER A 54 27.45 -3.03 -7.00
N THR A 55 28.02 -2.03 -7.69
CA THR A 55 27.36 -0.75 -7.98
C THR A 55 26.15 -0.93 -8.90
N GLU A 56 26.29 -1.74 -9.95
CA GLU A 56 25.21 -2.06 -10.89
C GLU A 56 24.10 -2.87 -10.21
N LEU A 57 24.46 -3.86 -9.39
CA LEU A 57 23.47 -4.61 -8.59
C LEU A 57 22.73 -3.71 -7.61
N LYS A 58 23.41 -2.74 -6.97
CA LYS A 58 22.76 -1.76 -6.08
C LYS A 58 21.85 -0.82 -6.86
N HIS A 59 22.21 -0.46 -8.09
CA HIS A 59 21.37 0.32 -8.97
C HIS A 59 20.10 -0.45 -9.35
N ILE A 60 20.22 -1.71 -9.80
CA ILE A 60 19.08 -2.60 -10.06
C ILE A 60 18.20 -2.73 -8.83
N ALA A 61 18.79 -2.99 -7.66
CA ALA A 61 18.05 -3.12 -6.42
C ALA A 61 17.22 -1.87 -6.15
N ARG A 62 17.80 -0.67 -6.25
CA ARG A 62 17.02 0.56 -6.06
C ARG A 62 15.93 0.75 -7.11
N ALA A 63 16.23 0.51 -8.38
CA ALA A 63 15.30 0.69 -9.50
C ALA A 63 14.10 -0.29 -9.46
N THR A 64 14.30 -1.48 -8.90
CA THR A 64 13.25 -2.50 -8.66
C THR A 64 12.68 -2.46 -7.24
N GLY A 65 13.15 -1.49 -6.46
CA GLY A 65 12.88 -1.36 -5.06
C GLY A 65 13.46 -2.46 -4.18
N ILE A 66 14.24 -3.46 -4.59
CA ILE A 66 14.78 -4.42 -3.62
C ILE A 66 15.83 -3.75 -2.71
N GLN A 67 15.97 -4.28 -1.49
CA GLN A 67 16.93 -3.76 -0.51
C GLN A 67 18.37 -3.83 -1.07
N SER A 68 19.09 -2.70 -1.03
CA SER A 68 20.43 -2.57 -1.63
C SER A 68 21.60 -2.82 -0.67
N SER A 69 21.32 -3.12 0.60
CA SER A 69 22.34 -3.44 1.62
C SER A 69 22.72 -4.92 1.59
N GLY A 70 23.97 -5.21 1.93
CA GLY A 70 24.53 -6.56 2.01
C GLY A 70 25.79 -6.74 1.16
N SER A 71 26.36 -7.95 1.19
CA SER A 71 27.44 -8.35 0.30
C SER A 71 26.94 -8.50 -1.14
N LYS A 72 27.87 -8.61 -2.10
CA LYS A 72 27.54 -8.81 -3.52
C LYS A 72 26.69 -10.09 -3.74
N SER A 73 27.06 -11.20 -3.08
CA SER A 73 26.35 -12.48 -3.20
C SER A 73 24.92 -12.39 -2.69
N VAL A 74 24.72 -11.82 -1.51
CA VAL A 74 23.39 -11.63 -0.91
C VAL A 74 22.51 -10.72 -1.78
N LEU A 75 23.10 -9.69 -2.38
CA LEU A 75 22.37 -8.79 -3.27
C LEU A 75 21.97 -9.48 -4.58
N LEU A 76 22.86 -10.26 -5.16
CA LEU A 76 22.62 -11.04 -6.36
C LEU A 76 21.47 -12.04 -6.14
N GLU A 77 21.57 -12.86 -5.09
CA GLU A 77 20.55 -13.86 -4.73
C GLU A 77 19.18 -13.20 -4.51
N ARG A 78 19.14 -12.06 -3.79
CA ARG A 78 17.90 -11.31 -3.56
C ARG A 78 17.29 -10.80 -4.86
N ILE A 79 18.10 -10.29 -5.79
CA ILE A 79 17.63 -9.82 -7.08
C ILE A 79 17.10 -10.98 -7.91
N GLU A 80 17.86 -12.06 -8.02
CA GLU A 80 17.47 -13.25 -8.78
C GLU A 80 16.15 -13.84 -8.27
N ASN A 81 16.03 -14.09 -6.97
CA ASN A 81 14.80 -14.60 -6.36
C ASN A 81 13.61 -13.66 -6.58
N THR A 82 13.82 -12.34 -6.52
CA THR A 82 12.73 -11.38 -6.76
C THR A 82 12.27 -11.41 -8.21
N LEU A 83 13.20 -11.44 -9.17
CA LEU A 83 12.86 -11.48 -10.60
C LEU A 83 12.22 -12.81 -10.99
N GLN A 84 12.67 -13.93 -10.42
CA GLN A 84 12.05 -15.25 -10.60
C GLN A 84 10.60 -15.27 -10.12
N ASN A 85 10.38 -14.80 -8.89
CA ASN A 85 9.03 -14.69 -8.32
C ASN A 85 8.14 -13.75 -9.13
N HIS A 86 8.69 -12.64 -9.62
CA HIS A 86 7.95 -11.70 -10.46
C HIS A 86 7.52 -12.35 -11.77
N ALA A 87 8.44 -13.06 -12.45
CA ALA A 87 8.13 -13.75 -13.70
C ALA A 87 7.03 -14.81 -13.53
N GLY A 88 7.05 -15.60 -12.45
CA GLY A 88 5.98 -16.55 -12.14
C GLY A 88 4.62 -15.86 -11.88
N GLN A 89 4.63 -14.72 -11.19
CA GLN A 89 3.42 -13.96 -10.88
C GLN A 89 2.83 -13.26 -12.12
N THR A 90 3.66 -12.73 -13.01
CA THR A 90 3.19 -12.02 -14.22
C THR A 90 2.53 -12.98 -15.21
N HIS A 91 2.99 -14.23 -15.30
CA HIS A 91 2.29 -15.28 -16.05
C HIS A 91 0.88 -15.53 -15.52
N SER A 92 0.73 -15.66 -14.20
CA SER A 92 -0.56 -15.98 -13.57
C SER A 92 -1.57 -14.82 -13.59
N ARG A 93 -1.10 -13.56 -13.66
CA ARG A 93 -1.94 -12.36 -13.57
C ARG A 93 -2.02 -11.55 -14.86
N ARG A 94 -1.57 -12.12 -15.97
CA ARG A 94 -1.50 -11.42 -17.25
C ARG A 94 -2.89 -10.95 -17.68
N GLY A 95 -3.00 -9.67 -18.06
CA GLY A 95 -4.25 -9.07 -18.52
C GLY A 95 -5.25 -8.71 -17.42
N GLN A 96 -4.96 -8.97 -16.15
CA GLN A 96 -5.83 -8.55 -15.04
C GLN A 96 -5.55 -7.11 -14.61
N PRO A 97 -6.59 -6.33 -14.25
CA PRO A 97 -6.42 -4.98 -13.77
C PRO A 97 -5.76 -4.98 -12.39
N TRP A 98 -4.80 -4.08 -12.17
CA TRP A 98 -4.26 -3.85 -10.84
C TRP A 98 -5.10 -2.80 -10.12
N ARG A 99 -5.54 -3.16 -8.92
CA ARG A 99 -6.19 -2.28 -7.95
C ARG A 99 -5.29 -2.22 -6.73
N ILE A 100 -4.55 -1.13 -6.59
CA ILE A 100 -3.48 -0.93 -5.60
C ILE A 100 -4.02 -0.02 -4.51
N LEU A 101 -4.12 -0.53 -3.30
CA LEU A 101 -4.43 0.24 -2.10
C LEU A 101 -3.13 0.52 -1.35
N SER A 102 -2.67 1.77 -1.36
CA SER A 102 -1.44 2.19 -0.68
C SER A 102 -1.79 2.95 0.60
N ILE A 103 -1.36 2.43 1.74
CA ILE A 103 -1.63 2.95 3.08
C ILE A 103 -0.34 3.52 3.67
N ASP A 104 -0.36 4.81 4.01
CA ASP A 104 0.63 5.46 4.86
C ASP A 104 0.19 5.40 6.32
N MET A 105 1.07 4.88 7.17
CA MET A 105 0.74 4.49 8.53
C MET A 105 0.82 5.67 9.49
N GLY A 106 -0.26 5.88 10.25
CA GLY A 106 -0.32 6.86 11.32
C GLY A 106 -1.59 6.66 12.16
N ILE A 107 -1.58 7.06 13.43
CA ILE A 107 -2.79 6.95 14.25
C ILE A 107 -3.72 8.15 14.05
N GLN A 108 -3.17 9.36 14.00
CA GLN A 108 -3.97 10.60 13.85
C GLN A 108 -3.98 11.12 12.41
N ASN A 109 -3.22 10.47 11.54
CA ASN A 109 -2.87 10.96 10.22
C ASN A 109 -2.71 9.79 9.24
N LEU A 110 -3.46 8.70 9.45
CA LEU A 110 -3.51 7.61 8.48
C LEU A 110 -3.94 8.20 7.14
N ALA A 111 -3.24 7.85 6.07
CA ALA A 111 -3.62 8.26 4.73
C ALA A 111 -3.61 7.04 3.81
N PHE A 112 -4.46 7.06 2.80
CA PHE A 112 -4.41 6.05 1.77
C PHE A 112 -4.74 6.63 0.39
N THR A 113 -4.25 5.97 -0.63
CA THR A 113 -4.69 6.15 -2.01
C THR A 113 -5.13 4.81 -2.59
N HIS A 114 -6.10 4.85 -3.49
CA HIS A 114 -6.48 3.72 -4.32
C HIS A 114 -6.20 4.05 -5.79
N LEU A 115 -5.31 3.27 -6.40
CA LEU A 115 -4.87 3.40 -7.78
C LEU A 115 -5.37 2.21 -8.61
N VAL A 116 -5.97 2.48 -9.76
CA VAL A 116 -6.47 1.46 -10.69
C VAL A 116 -5.71 1.54 -12.01
N LEU A 117 -5.21 0.40 -12.46
CA LEU A 117 -4.52 0.25 -13.73
C LEU A 117 -5.16 -0.91 -14.51
N PRO A 118 -6.02 -0.62 -15.51
CA PRO A 118 -6.83 -1.64 -16.20
C PRO A 118 -6.02 -2.73 -16.89
N CYS A 119 -4.85 -2.40 -17.43
CA CYS A 119 -3.93 -3.37 -18.02
C CYS A 119 -2.49 -2.86 -17.80
N PRO A 120 -1.80 -3.32 -16.75
CA PRO A 120 -0.47 -2.83 -16.39
C PRO A 120 0.61 -3.13 -17.42
N LEU A 121 0.44 -4.23 -18.15
CA LEU A 121 1.44 -4.83 -19.04
C LEU A 121 0.73 -5.34 -20.30
N SER A 122 0.16 -4.43 -21.09
CA SER A 122 -0.34 -4.79 -22.42
C SER A 122 0.82 -4.87 -23.39
N ASN A 123 0.98 -5.99 -24.10
CA ASN A 123 1.79 -6.01 -25.31
C ASN A 123 1.17 -4.99 -26.27
N ALA A 124 1.92 -3.97 -26.68
CA ALA A 124 1.50 -3.19 -27.84
C ALA A 124 1.34 -4.18 -29.00
N SER A 125 0.40 -3.88 -29.91
CA SER A 125 0.03 -4.70 -31.07
C SER A 125 1.19 -5.49 -31.66
N LYS A 126 0.93 -6.74 -32.10
CA LYS A 126 1.88 -7.71 -32.72
C LYS A 126 2.62 -7.19 -33.97
N SER A 127 2.53 -5.91 -34.30
CA SER A 127 3.09 -5.30 -35.50
C SER A 127 4.48 -4.68 -35.33
N ASN A 128 5.05 -4.55 -34.11
CA ASN A 128 6.43 -4.08 -33.92
C ASN A 128 7.10 -4.70 -32.66
N PRO A 129 8.19 -5.48 -32.79
CA PRO A 129 8.93 -6.05 -31.66
C PRO A 129 9.79 -5.02 -30.88
N SER A 130 9.78 -3.75 -31.29
CA SER A 130 10.44 -2.62 -30.63
C SER A 130 9.50 -1.77 -29.76
N SER A 131 8.25 -2.19 -29.54
CA SER A 131 7.32 -1.38 -28.76
C SER A 131 7.69 -1.40 -27.27
N ASP A 132 8.12 -0.25 -26.75
CA ASP A 132 8.25 0.00 -25.32
C ASP A 132 6.97 -0.45 -24.58
N LEU A 133 7.11 -0.99 -23.37
CA LEU A 133 5.95 -1.24 -22.51
C LEU A 133 5.29 0.11 -22.26
N ILE A 134 4.15 0.37 -22.91
CA ILE A 134 3.36 1.58 -22.65
C ILE A 134 2.62 1.36 -21.34
N VAL A 135 3.27 1.74 -20.25
CA VAL A 135 2.62 1.80 -18.94
C VAL A 135 1.74 3.03 -18.94
N ARG A 136 0.42 2.82 -18.98
CA ARG A 136 -0.54 3.91 -18.80
C ARG A 136 -0.43 4.45 -17.37
N ALA A 137 -0.60 5.76 -17.21
CA ALA A 137 -0.71 6.34 -15.89
C ALA A 137 -1.90 5.72 -15.14
N PRO A 138 -1.73 5.29 -13.87
CA PRO A 138 -2.84 4.74 -13.08
C PRO A 138 -3.88 5.82 -12.78
N GLU A 139 -5.14 5.41 -12.70
CA GLU A 139 -6.26 6.24 -12.27
C GLU A 139 -6.38 6.24 -10.74
N MET A 140 -6.31 7.40 -10.12
CA MET A 140 -6.54 7.59 -8.70
C MET A 140 -8.04 7.71 -8.42
N ARG A 141 -8.61 6.69 -7.76
CA ARG A 141 -10.04 6.60 -7.44
C ARG A 141 -10.39 6.94 -6.00
N ALA A 142 -9.39 6.95 -5.12
CA ALA A 142 -9.56 7.47 -3.77
C ALA A 142 -8.24 8.06 -3.29
N TRP A 143 -8.32 9.12 -2.50
CA TRP A 143 -7.18 9.73 -1.85
C TRP A 143 -7.65 10.43 -0.59
N ARG A 144 -7.40 9.84 0.59
CA ARG A 144 -8.00 10.33 1.84
C ARG A 144 -6.99 10.29 2.98
N ARG A 145 -7.17 11.21 3.91
CA ARG A 145 -6.50 11.26 5.21
C ARG A 145 -7.57 11.14 6.29
N LEU A 146 -7.32 10.33 7.29
CA LEU A 146 -8.24 10.07 8.40
C LEU A 146 -7.47 9.88 9.70
N ALA A 147 -8.07 10.26 10.82
CA ALA A 147 -7.63 9.76 12.12
C ALA A 147 -8.28 8.40 12.39
N VAL A 148 -7.57 7.54 13.12
CA VAL A 148 -8.07 6.21 13.48
C VAL A 148 -9.38 6.30 14.28
N SER A 149 -9.54 7.35 15.10
CA SER A 149 -10.80 7.66 15.81
C SER A 149 -12.00 7.85 14.89
N ASP A 150 -11.77 8.29 13.65
CA ASP A 150 -12.83 8.71 12.74
C ASP A 150 -13.25 7.57 11.79
N ILE A 151 -12.57 6.41 11.89
CA ILE A 151 -12.82 5.22 11.04
C ILE A 151 -14.25 4.69 11.20
N GLY A 152 -14.81 4.75 12.42
CA GLY A 152 -16.18 4.32 12.68
C GLY A 152 -17.24 5.16 11.93
N SER A 153 -16.85 6.34 11.45
CA SER A 153 -17.71 7.28 10.71
C SER A 153 -17.42 7.28 9.21
N LEU A 154 -16.65 6.31 8.68
CA LEU A 154 -16.41 6.19 7.24
C LEU A 154 -17.72 5.87 6.51
N GLY A 155 -18.46 6.90 6.13
CA GLY A 155 -19.63 6.85 5.25
C GLY A 155 -19.25 6.52 3.81
N LEU A 156 -18.50 5.43 3.60
CA LEU A 156 -18.29 4.84 2.28
C LEU A 156 -19.55 4.05 1.96
N SER A 157 -20.46 4.68 1.21
CA SER A 157 -21.78 4.16 0.86
C SER A 157 -21.65 2.75 0.30
N THR A 158 -22.16 1.76 1.03
CA THR A 158 -22.53 0.48 0.43
C THR A 158 -24.05 0.50 0.36
N GLU A 159 -24.59 0.65 -0.84
CA GLU A 159 -26.02 0.42 -1.08
C GLU A 159 -26.33 -1.06 -0.87
N SER A 160 -26.65 -1.43 0.36
CA SER A 160 -27.54 -2.56 0.70
C SER A 160 -27.73 -2.66 2.21
N GLU A 161 -28.98 -2.41 2.64
CA GLU A 161 -29.62 -2.82 3.89
C GLU A 161 -29.46 -1.98 5.17
N PRO A 162 -30.53 -1.90 6.00
CA PRO A 162 -30.74 -0.82 6.95
C PRO A 162 -29.95 -0.98 8.25
N ALA A 163 -29.60 0.19 8.80
CA ALA A 163 -28.86 0.37 10.03
C ALA A 163 -29.50 -0.34 11.24
N SER A 164 -28.82 -1.36 11.76
CA SER A 164 -28.86 -1.68 13.18
C SER A 164 -27.80 -0.82 13.87
N SER A 165 -28.24 0.34 14.33
CA SER A 165 -27.46 1.31 15.09
C SER A 165 -26.92 0.69 16.38
N SER A 166 -25.67 0.22 16.34
CA SER A 166 -24.82 0.10 17.52
C SER A 166 -23.65 1.06 17.34
N THR A 167 -23.96 2.35 17.42
CA THR A 167 -22.98 3.43 17.50
C THR A 167 -22.19 3.22 18.79
N VAL A 168 -21.00 2.62 18.69
CA VAL A 168 -20.03 2.66 19.77
C VAL A 168 -19.52 4.10 19.82
N ILE A 169 -20.19 4.92 20.62
CA ILE A 169 -19.73 6.25 20.97
C ILE A 169 -18.46 6.05 21.78
N LEU A 170 -17.30 6.23 21.14
CA LEU A 170 -16.03 6.35 21.85
C LEU A 170 -16.09 7.62 22.71
N PRO A 171 -15.97 7.52 24.04
CA PRO A 171 -15.87 8.68 24.91
C PRO A 171 -14.69 9.54 24.49
N LYS A 172 -14.88 10.86 24.51
CA LYS A 172 -13.82 11.85 24.31
C LYS A 172 -12.99 11.94 25.59
N GLU A 173 -12.31 10.85 25.96
CA GLU A 173 -11.54 10.73 27.19
C GLU A 173 -10.02 10.79 26.93
N THR A 174 -9.32 11.18 28.00
CA THR A 174 -7.94 11.67 28.06
C THR A 174 -6.90 10.79 27.35
N SER A 175 -5.83 11.45 26.87
CA SER A 175 -4.83 10.97 25.91
C SER A 175 -4.05 9.67 26.21
N SER A 176 -4.27 9.03 27.37
CA SER A 176 -3.64 7.75 27.73
C SER A 176 -4.50 6.52 27.41
N ASP A 177 -5.83 6.61 27.48
CA ASP A 177 -6.74 5.47 27.26
C ASP A 177 -7.07 5.21 25.79
N ALA A 178 -6.75 6.16 24.90
CA ALA A 178 -7.03 6.08 23.47
C ALA A 178 -6.19 5.04 22.71
N PHE A 179 -5.33 4.26 23.39
CA PHE A 179 -4.29 3.43 22.77
C PHE A 179 -4.26 2.00 23.29
N ARG A 180 -5.43 1.47 23.67
CA ARG A 180 -5.57 0.10 24.17
C ARG A 180 -5.88 -0.88 23.02
N PRO A 181 -5.29 -2.09 23.02
CA PRO A 181 -5.52 -3.06 21.95
C PRO A 181 -6.99 -3.44 21.71
N ASP A 182 -7.81 -3.46 22.77
CA ASP A 182 -9.25 -3.74 22.70
C ASP A 182 -10.05 -2.68 21.94
N LEU A 183 -9.55 -1.44 21.85
CA LEU A 183 -10.14 -0.37 21.04
C LEU A 183 -9.58 -0.33 19.62
N TYR A 184 -8.29 -0.66 19.46
CA TYR A 184 -7.62 -0.68 18.17
C TYR A 184 -8.08 -1.83 17.29
N ALA A 185 -8.29 -3.02 17.86
CA ALA A 185 -8.63 -4.20 17.07
C ALA A 185 -9.97 -4.06 16.31
N PRO A 186 -11.09 -3.60 16.92
CA PRO A 186 -12.32 -3.33 16.17
C PRO A 186 -12.13 -2.27 15.10
N THR A 187 -11.35 -1.23 15.40
CA THR A 187 -11.10 -0.12 14.47
C THR A 187 -10.27 -0.58 13.26
N ALA A 188 -9.22 -1.37 13.50
CA ALA A 188 -8.41 -1.99 12.46
C ALA A 188 -9.24 -2.93 11.59
N TYR A 189 -10.12 -3.71 12.21
CA TYR A 189 -11.02 -4.62 11.50
C TYR A 189 -11.97 -3.83 10.59
N THR A 190 -12.68 -2.85 11.13
CA THR A 190 -13.58 -1.98 10.36
C THR A 190 -12.85 -1.30 9.21
N LEU A 191 -11.65 -0.73 9.45
CA LEU A 191 -10.85 -0.12 8.39
C LEU A 191 -10.59 -1.10 7.25
N ILE A 192 -10.01 -2.26 7.56
CA ILE A 192 -9.64 -3.25 6.54
C ILE A 192 -10.88 -3.75 5.81
N THR A 193 -11.94 -4.14 6.51
CA THR A 193 -13.14 -4.67 5.84
C THR A 193 -13.83 -3.62 4.97
N THR A 194 -13.88 -2.37 5.41
CA THR A 194 -14.45 -1.27 4.62
C THR A 194 -13.60 -0.98 3.39
N LEU A 195 -12.27 -0.91 3.52
CA LEU A 195 -11.38 -0.70 2.37
C LEU A 195 -11.43 -1.86 1.37
N LEU A 196 -11.49 -3.11 1.85
CA LEU A 196 -11.64 -4.29 1.01
C LEU A 196 -12.97 -4.24 0.24
N SER A 197 -14.06 -3.92 0.92
CA SER A 197 -15.40 -3.83 0.31
C SER A 197 -15.49 -2.70 -0.70
N ALA A 198 -14.97 -1.52 -0.37
CA ALA A 198 -15.10 -0.32 -1.20
C ALA A 198 -14.22 -0.37 -2.46
N TYR A 199 -13.03 -0.96 -2.38
CA TYR A 199 -12.02 -0.87 -3.43
C TYR A 199 -11.63 -2.20 -4.07
N ASN A 200 -12.00 -3.33 -3.46
CA ASN A 200 -11.68 -4.68 -3.90
C ASN A 200 -10.20 -4.83 -4.35
N PRO A 201 -9.21 -4.44 -3.52
CA PRO A 201 -7.83 -4.32 -3.97
C PRO A 201 -7.22 -5.67 -4.33
N THR A 202 -6.34 -5.67 -5.32
CA THR A 202 -5.48 -6.81 -5.69
C THR A 202 -4.13 -6.77 -4.99
N HIS A 203 -3.70 -5.57 -4.61
CA HIS A 203 -2.44 -5.28 -3.95
C HIS A 203 -2.70 -4.29 -2.82
N ILE A 204 -2.20 -4.60 -1.62
CA ILE A 204 -2.26 -3.72 -0.45
C ILE A 204 -0.82 -3.43 -0.04
N LEU A 205 -0.45 -2.16 -0.11
CA LEU A 205 0.86 -1.67 0.31
C LEU A 205 0.69 -0.99 1.66
N ILE A 206 1.47 -1.42 2.65
CA ILE A 206 1.45 -0.84 3.99
C ILE A 206 2.82 -0.24 4.27
N GLU A 207 2.87 1.06 4.57
CA GLU A 207 4.12 1.69 5.03
C GLU A 207 4.63 0.96 6.29
N ARG A 208 5.89 0.50 6.27
CA ARG A 208 6.50 -0.15 7.43
C ARG A 208 6.92 0.87 8.48
N GLN A 209 6.43 0.73 9.70
CA GLN A 209 6.87 1.54 10.83
C GLN A 209 8.36 1.30 11.10
N ARG A 210 9.14 2.38 11.15
CA ARG A 210 10.57 2.31 11.44
C ARG A 210 10.81 2.31 12.95
N PHE A 211 11.70 1.44 13.41
CA PHE A 211 12.32 1.58 14.71
C PHE A 211 13.21 2.83 14.72
N ARG A 212 13.05 3.66 15.75
CA ARG A 212 13.86 4.85 15.96
C ARG A 212 14.60 4.71 17.29
N SER A 213 15.91 4.52 17.22
CA SER A 213 16.81 4.62 18.39
C SER A 213 17.25 6.07 18.56
N GLY A 214 17.32 6.57 19.80
CA GLY A 214 17.82 7.91 20.09
C GLY A 214 16.80 9.05 19.99
N GLY A 215 15.53 8.80 20.35
CA GLY A 215 14.51 9.83 20.53
C GLY A 215 13.99 9.88 21.97
N GLY A 216 13.29 10.94 22.35
CA GLY A 216 12.59 11.00 23.65
C GLY A 216 11.50 9.93 23.76
N SER A 217 11.04 9.65 24.97
CA SER A 217 10.01 8.61 25.26
C SER A 217 8.77 8.71 24.37
N ALA A 218 8.32 9.92 24.06
CA ALA A 218 7.19 10.16 23.16
C ALA A 218 7.38 9.57 21.74
N VAL A 219 8.61 9.55 21.22
CA VAL A 219 8.91 8.95 19.90
C VAL A 219 8.80 7.44 19.96
N GLN A 220 9.26 6.83 21.06
CA GLN A 220 9.17 5.40 21.29
C GLN A 220 7.71 4.97 21.45
N GLU A 221 6.94 5.69 22.28
CA GLU A 221 5.52 5.44 22.51
C GLU A 221 4.71 5.53 21.21
N TRP A 222 4.94 6.57 20.40
CA TRP A 222 4.28 6.70 19.09
C TRP A 222 4.66 5.55 18.14
N THR A 223 5.95 5.18 18.11
CA THR A 223 6.44 4.06 17.28
C THR A 223 5.77 2.74 17.68
N LEU A 224 5.61 2.48 18.98
CA LEU A 224 4.92 1.29 19.47
C LEU A 224 3.45 1.30 19.09
N ARG A 225 2.75 2.43 19.25
CA ARG A 225 1.32 2.55 18.91
C ARG A 225 1.05 2.29 17.43
N VAL A 226 1.84 2.92 16.55
CA VAL A 226 1.72 2.68 15.10
C VAL A 226 2.10 1.25 14.75
N GLY A 227 3.17 0.71 15.35
CA GLY A 227 3.60 -0.67 15.09
C GLY A 227 2.60 -1.73 15.56
N VAL A 228 1.91 -1.52 16.68
CA VAL A 228 0.81 -2.39 17.14
C VAL A 228 -0.35 -2.35 16.14
N PHE A 229 -0.73 -1.16 15.69
CA PHE A 229 -1.79 -1.02 14.69
C PHE A 229 -1.40 -1.66 13.35
N GLU A 230 -0.18 -1.44 12.85
CA GLU A 230 0.38 -2.13 11.68
C GLU A 230 0.25 -3.65 11.82
N GLY A 231 0.69 -4.21 12.94
CA GLY A 231 0.60 -5.63 13.23
C GLY A 231 -0.84 -6.16 13.21
N MET A 232 -1.80 -5.39 13.74
CA MET A 232 -3.22 -5.74 13.66
C MET A 232 -3.74 -5.77 12.22
N LEU A 233 -3.37 -4.80 11.39
CA LEU A 233 -3.77 -4.80 9.96
C LEU A 233 -3.26 -6.06 9.26
N TYR A 234 -1.99 -6.43 9.47
CA TYR A 234 -1.44 -7.68 8.92
C TYR A 234 -2.15 -8.93 9.43
N ALA A 235 -2.41 -9.01 10.74
CA ALA A 235 -3.08 -10.16 11.35
C ALA A 235 -4.51 -10.33 10.79
N ILE A 236 -5.26 -9.23 10.68
CA ILE A 236 -6.63 -9.23 10.14
C ILE A 236 -6.61 -9.63 8.66
N LEU A 237 -5.74 -9.03 7.84
CA LEU A 237 -5.61 -9.39 6.43
C LEU A 237 -5.25 -10.86 6.27
N HIS A 238 -4.31 -11.38 7.07
CA HIS A 238 -3.93 -12.79 7.02
C HIS A 238 -5.11 -13.71 7.40
N ALA A 239 -5.79 -13.42 8.51
CA ALA A 239 -6.95 -14.20 8.95
C ALA A 239 -8.06 -14.21 7.90
N LEU A 240 -8.43 -13.05 7.34
CA LEU A 240 -9.45 -12.93 6.30
C LEU A 240 -9.09 -13.74 5.05
N ARG A 241 -7.82 -13.77 4.66
CA ARG A 241 -7.34 -14.57 3.52
C ARG A 241 -7.48 -16.07 3.76
N MET A 242 -7.22 -16.53 4.99
CA MET A 242 -7.32 -17.95 5.36
C MET A 242 -8.77 -18.40 5.53
N GLU A 243 -9.62 -17.56 6.12
CA GLU A 243 -11.01 -17.93 6.44
C GLU A 243 -11.96 -17.81 5.24
N ARG A 244 -11.84 -16.73 4.46
CA ARG A 244 -12.82 -16.41 3.40
C ARG A 244 -12.42 -16.95 2.03
N GLY A 245 -11.13 -17.25 1.82
CA GLY A 245 -10.63 -17.79 0.55
C GLY A 245 -10.97 -16.93 -0.67
N GLY A 246 -11.09 -17.56 -1.84
CA GLY A 246 -11.52 -16.91 -3.09
C GLY A 246 -10.63 -15.74 -3.49
N ASP A 247 -11.22 -14.65 -3.95
CA ASP A 247 -10.51 -13.45 -4.41
C ASP A 247 -9.55 -12.89 -3.35
N LEU A 248 -9.92 -12.99 -2.07
CA LEU A 248 -9.10 -12.50 -0.97
C LEU A 248 -7.79 -13.27 -0.84
N SER A 249 -7.79 -14.59 -1.05
CA SER A 249 -6.58 -15.41 -0.96
C SER A 249 -5.46 -14.95 -1.92
N SER A 250 -5.87 -14.38 -3.06
CA SER A 250 -4.99 -13.85 -4.09
C SER A 250 -4.44 -12.45 -3.79
N ILE A 251 -4.95 -11.74 -2.78
CA ILE A 251 -4.47 -10.37 -2.49
C ILE A 251 -2.99 -10.41 -2.06
N LEU A 252 -2.17 -9.60 -2.74
CA LEU A 252 -0.77 -9.39 -2.35
C LEU A 252 -0.73 -8.31 -1.27
N VAL A 253 -0.15 -8.62 -0.11
CA VAL A 253 0.08 -7.65 0.97
C VAL A 253 1.58 -7.47 1.12
N GLU A 254 2.09 -6.26 0.88
CA GLU A 254 3.52 -5.94 0.95
C GLU A 254 3.80 -4.75 1.88
N GLY A 255 4.79 -4.92 2.75
CA GLY A 255 5.33 -3.83 3.55
C GLY A 255 6.35 -3.01 2.78
N VAL A 256 6.11 -1.71 2.65
CA VAL A 256 7.02 -0.79 1.94
C VAL A 256 7.88 -0.03 2.94
N GLU A 257 9.21 -0.10 2.80
CA GLU A 257 10.09 0.69 3.65
C GLU A 257 10.23 2.11 3.08
N PRO A 258 9.94 3.16 3.85
CA PRO A 258 9.89 4.49 3.25
C PRO A 258 11.29 5.06 2.94
N LYS A 259 12.38 4.41 3.40
CA LYS A 259 13.75 4.70 2.95
C LYS A 259 13.97 4.27 1.49
N ARG A 260 13.34 3.18 1.05
CA ARG A 260 13.43 2.68 -0.33
C ARG A 260 12.74 3.65 -1.29
N VAL A 261 11.55 4.14 -0.91
CA VAL A 261 10.80 5.15 -1.67
C VAL A 261 11.62 6.44 -1.82
N VAL A 262 12.17 6.97 -0.71
CA VAL A 262 13.01 8.17 -0.76
C VAL A 262 14.27 7.96 -1.60
N GLY A 263 14.95 6.82 -1.43
CA GLY A 263 16.18 6.51 -2.16
C GLY A 263 15.97 6.36 -3.67
N TYR A 264 14.78 5.92 -4.10
CA TYR A 264 14.43 5.84 -5.52
C TYR A 264 14.38 7.24 -6.15
N TRP A 265 13.59 8.16 -5.59
CA TRP A 265 13.43 9.51 -6.14
C TRP A 265 14.63 10.45 -5.92
N GLY A 266 15.52 10.12 -4.97
CA GLY A 266 16.74 10.88 -4.72
C GLY A 266 17.72 10.86 -5.90
N GLU A 267 17.92 9.69 -6.54
CA GLU A 267 18.85 9.58 -7.68
C GLU A 267 18.23 10.02 -9.01
N THR A 268 16.91 9.86 -9.22
CA THR A 268 16.22 10.28 -10.46
C THR A 268 16.32 11.78 -10.73
N LYS A 269 16.49 12.60 -9.67
CA LYS A 269 16.69 14.05 -9.82
C LYS A 269 18.11 14.45 -10.22
N GLY A 270 18.99 13.49 -10.51
CA GLY A 270 20.40 13.77 -10.77
C GLY A 270 20.96 14.56 -9.59
N GLU A 271 21.14 13.90 -8.44
CA GLU A 271 21.92 14.48 -7.36
C GLU A 271 23.27 14.88 -7.93
N GLY A 272 23.42 16.18 -8.17
CA GLY A 272 24.61 16.80 -8.71
C GLY A 272 25.79 16.33 -7.87
N LEU A 273 26.77 15.76 -8.55
CA LEU A 273 28.12 15.78 -8.05
C LEU A 273 28.44 17.27 -7.82
N ASP A 274 28.53 17.70 -6.57
CA ASP A 274 29.31 18.89 -6.27
C ASP A 274 30.68 18.68 -6.91
N THR A 275 31.33 19.76 -7.32
CA THR A 275 32.69 19.81 -7.90
C THR A 275 33.78 19.17 -7.02
N ASP A 276 33.40 18.57 -5.88
CA ASP A 276 34.26 17.92 -4.88
C ASP A 276 33.78 16.50 -4.47
N GLY A 277 32.87 15.86 -5.22
CA GLY A 277 32.57 14.42 -5.07
C GLY A 277 31.87 13.97 -3.77
N THR A 278 31.45 14.89 -2.90
CA THR A 278 30.74 14.56 -1.66
C THR A 278 29.22 14.72 -1.82
N LYS A 279 28.46 13.65 -1.59
CA LYS A 279 26.98 13.70 -1.61
C LYS A 279 26.46 14.56 -0.46
N LYS A 280 25.89 15.73 -0.76
CA LYS A 280 25.23 16.58 0.23
C LYS A 280 24.00 15.84 0.80
N LYS A 281 24.07 15.45 2.07
CA LYS A 281 22.96 14.79 2.77
C LYS A 281 21.80 15.77 2.94
N LEU A 282 20.72 15.57 2.19
CA LEU A 282 19.50 16.37 2.31
C LEU A 282 18.94 16.30 3.74
N SER A 283 18.47 17.44 4.25
CA SER A 283 17.77 17.50 5.52
C SER A 283 16.39 16.86 5.43
N ALA A 284 15.85 16.40 6.56
CA ALA A 284 14.52 15.79 6.61
C ALA A 284 13.41 16.74 6.09
N ARG A 285 13.58 18.06 6.28
CA ARG A 285 12.64 19.08 5.79
C ARG A 285 12.69 19.21 4.28
N GLU A 286 13.88 19.16 3.69
CA GLU A 286 14.05 19.20 2.23
C GLU A 286 13.47 17.95 1.57
N VAL A 287 13.71 16.76 2.14
CA VAL A 287 13.10 15.52 1.65
C VAL A 287 11.58 15.62 1.67
N LYS A 288 11.01 16.07 2.80
CA LYS A 288 9.55 16.24 2.92
C LYS A 288 8.99 17.24 1.89
N LYS A 289 9.64 18.39 1.73
CA LYS A 289 9.23 19.39 0.72
C LYS A 289 9.35 18.82 -0.70
N GLY A 290 10.43 18.09 -0.99
CA GLY A 290 10.68 17.48 -2.29
C GLY A 290 9.63 16.45 -2.69
N LYS A 291 9.11 15.67 -1.73
CA LYS A 291 8.00 14.72 -1.97
C LYS A 291 6.70 15.44 -2.31
N ILE A 292 6.32 16.43 -1.50
CA ILE A 292 5.12 17.25 -1.74
C ILE A 292 5.22 17.93 -3.10
N ASP A 293 6.39 18.50 -3.42
CA ASP A 293 6.65 19.13 -4.71
C ASP A 293 6.53 18.17 -5.89
N LEU A 294 7.07 16.96 -5.74
CA LEU A 294 6.97 15.93 -6.78
C LEU A 294 5.52 15.52 -7.06
N VAL A 295 4.74 15.25 -6.01
CA VAL A 295 3.31 14.93 -6.14
C VAL A 295 2.51 16.11 -6.70
N GLY A 296 2.81 17.33 -6.25
CA GLY A 296 2.19 18.54 -6.80
C GLY A 296 2.38 18.65 -8.31
N ARG A 297 3.60 18.41 -8.81
CA ARG A 297 3.89 18.41 -10.25
C ARG A 297 3.18 17.29 -11.01
N TRP A 298 3.01 16.11 -10.43
CA TRP A 298 2.26 15.03 -11.09
C TRP A 298 0.78 15.34 -11.28
N LEU A 299 0.21 16.08 -10.33
CA LEU A 299 -1.20 16.44 -10.30
C LEU A 299 -1.50 17.74 -11.04
N ASP A 300 -0.52 18.65 -11.18
CA ASP A 300 -0.71 19.93 -11.85
C ASP A 300 -0.76 19.74 -13.39
N PRO A 301 -1.89 20.01 -14.05
CA PRO A 301 -2.02 19.82 -15.50
C PRO A 301 -1.07 20.70 -16.33
N ALA A 302 -0.57 21.79 -15.73
CA ALA A 302 0.37 22.70 -16.34
C ALA A 302 1.84 22.26 -16.20
N SER A 303 2.13 21.14 -15.56
CA SER A 303 3.51 20.69 -15.33
C SER A 303 4.11 19.97 -16.54
N ASP A 304 5.33 20.36 -16.90
CA ASP A 304 6.12 19.71 -17.97
C ASP A 304 6.59 18.29 -17.61
N LEU A 305 6.47 17.86 -16.34
CA LEU A 305 6.95 16.54 -15.89
C LEU A 305 6.07 15.38 -16.39
N GLY A 306 4.92 15.70 -17.00
CA GLY A 306 3.91 14.74 -17.42
C GLY A 306 3.12 14.18 -16.23
N SER A 307 1.80 14.02 -16.41
CA SER A 307 0.94 13.46 -15.37
C SER A 307 1.24 11.98 -15.16
N LYS A 308 1.93 11.65 -14.05
CA LYS A 308 2.19 10.27 -13.63
C LYS A 308 0.96 9.54 -13.12
N VAL A 309 -0.13 10.26 -12.84
CA VAL A 309 -1.39 9.75 -12.29
C VAL A 309 -2.54 10.47 -12.96
N LEU A 310 -3.59 9.74 -13.34
CA LEU A 310 -4.85 10.30 -13.80
C LEU A 310 -5.79 10.48 -12.61
N VAL A 311 -6.46 11.62 -12.50
CA VAL A 311 -7.46 11.84 -11.44
C VAL A 311 -8.79 11.25 -11.91
N GLY A 312 -9.36 10.34 -11.11
CA GLY A 312 -10.66 9.72 -11.40
C GLY A 312 -11.82 10.72 -11.42
N GLU A 313 -13.01 10.21 -11.75
CA GLU A 313 -14.20 11.08 -11.92
C GLU A 313 -14.87 11.50 -10.61
N ASP A 314 -14.52 10.83 -9.51
CA ASP A 314 -15.07 11.08 -8.18
C ASP A 314 -14.84 12.54 -7.73
N GLU A 315 -15.94 13.24 -7.43
CA GLU A 315 -15.93 14.65 -7.04
C GLU A 315 -15.15 14.90 -5.74
N VAL A 316 -15.17 13.95 -4.81
CA VAL A 316 -14.42 14.05 -3.55
C VAL A 316 -12.93 13.99 -3.84
N VAL A 317 -12.50 13.09 -4.73
CA VAL A 317 -11.09 12.99 -5.13
C VAL A 317 -10.63 14.25 -5.84
N ARG A 318 -11.42 14.76 -6.80
CA ARG A 318 -11.11 16.01 -7.52
C ARG A 318 -11.02 17.20 -6.58
N GLY A 319 -11.99 17.35 -5.67
CA GLY A 319 -11.98 18.41 -4.66
C GLY A 319 -10.75 18.35 -3.74
N LEU A 320 -10.29 17.15 -3.39
CA LEU A 320 -9.05 16.96 -2.61
C LEU A 320 -7.80 17.28 -3.43
N VAL A 321 -7.74 16.91 -4.72
CA VAL A 321 -6.64 17.30 -5.61
C VAL A 321 -6.56 18.83 -5.74
N ASP A 322 -7.68 19.50 -5.96
CA ASP A 322 -7.72 20.96 -6.06
C ASP A 322 -7.27 21.63 -4.76
N ALA A 323 -7.72 21.11 -3.62
CA ALA A 323 -7.30 21.59 -2.31
C ALA A 323 -5.80 21.34 -2.05
N TYR A 324 -5.25 20.22 -2.52
CA TYR A 324 -3.82 19.92 -2.44
C TYR A 324 -3.02 20.91 -3.28
N LEU A 325 -3.40 21.10 -4.56
CA LEU A 325 -2.73 21.98 -5.50
C LEU A 325 -2.75 23.44 -5.04
N ARG A 326 -3.90 23.95 -4.58
CA ARG A 326 -4.03 25.30 -4.01
C ARG A 326 -3.05 25.53 -2.87
N LYS A 327 -2.99 24.58 -1.93
CA LYS A 327 -2.10 24.68 -0.78
C LYS A 327 -0.63 24.52 -1.16
N TRP A 328 -0.32 23.66 -2.13
CA TRP A 328 1.03 23.47 -2.66
C TRP A 328 1.55 24.72 -3.38
N LYS A 329 0.71 25.37 -4.20
CA LYS A 329 1.00 26.65 -4.88
C LYS A 329 1.08 27.85 -3.92
N GLY A 330 0.76 27.66 -2.64
CA GLY A 330 0.81 28.71 -1.62
C GLY A 330 -0.32 29.72 -1.73
N GLU A 331 -1.40 29.38 -2.46
CA GLU A 331 -2.57 30.22 -2.57
C GLU A 331 -3.24 30.35 -1.19
N LYS A 332 -3.30 31.57 -0.67
CA LYS A 332 -4.00 31.85 0.58
C LYS A 332 -5.48 31.61 0.34
N ALA A 333 -6.13 30.82 1.20
CA ALA A 333 -7.58 30.71 1.20
C ALA A 333 -8.16 32.13 1.31
N THR A 334 -8.73 32.64 0.23
CA THR A 334 -9.48 33.89 0.25
C THR A 334 -10.61 33.71 1.26
N ARG A 335 -10.70 34.64 2.20
CA ARG A 335 -11.66 34.63 3.30
C ARG A 335 -13.05 35.01 2.76
N SER A 336 -13.61 34.20 1.87
CA SER A 336 -14.95 34.37 1.25
C SER A 336 -15.28 33.13 0.42
N LYS A 337 -16.10 32.20 0.90
CA LYS A 337 -17.57 32.26 0.83
C LYS A 337 -18.14 31.31 1.89
N LYS A 338 -19.14 31.77 2.62
CA LYS A 338 -19.98 30.93 3.49
C LYS A 338 -20.59 29.84 2.60
N GLU A 339 -20.18 28.58 2.77
CA GLU A 339 -20.80 27.48 2.03
C GLU A 339 -22.29 27.39 2.43
N PRO A 340 -23.20 27.15 1.47
CA PRO A 340 -24.60 26.91 1.80
C PRO A 340 -24.68 25.64 2.64
N ALA A 341 -25.35 25.73 3.78
CA ALA A 341 -25.66 24.56 4.61
C ALA A 341 -26.57 23.62 3.79
N GLY A 342 -26.03 22.52 3.28
CA GLY A 342 -26.85 21.53 2.59
C GLY A 342 -26.17 20.48 1.69
N SER A 343 -24.92 20.63 1.25
CA SER A 343 -24.24 19.57 0.48
C SER A 343 -23.36 18.72 1.39
N GLY A 344 -23.76 17.46 1.58
CA GLY A 344 -23.10 16.48 2.42
C GLY A 344 -21.65 16.17 2.01
N ALA A 345 -20.90 15.67 2.99
CA ALA A 345 -19.47 15.37 2.98
C ALA A 345 -18.57 16.61 2.95
N SER A 346 -18.30 17.13 4.15
CA SER A 346 -17.27 18.12 4.43
C SER A 346 -15.98 17.80 3.67
N VAL A 347 -15.61 18.65 2.71
CA VAL A 347 -14.23 18.76 2.24
C VAL A 347 -13.43 19.26 3.44
N GLU A 348 -12.99 18.33 4.29
CA GLU A 348 -12.16 18.60 5.44
C GLU A 348 -11.01 19.49 4.99
N ARG A 349 -10.72 20.55 5.76
CA ARG A 349 -9.55 21.39 5.54
C ARG A 349 -8.34 20.47 5.36
N ILE A 350 -7.80 20.38 4.13
CA ILE A 350 -6.61 19.56 3.86
C ILE A 350 -5.55 19.96 4.87
N GLY A 351 -5.30 19.02 5.78
CA GLY A 351 -4.40 19.16 6.91
C GLY A 351 -2.96 19.17 6.42
N LYS A 352 -2.11 18.33 6.98
CA LYS A 352 -0.73 18.21 6.50
C LYS A 352 -0.72 17.56 5.10
N LEU A 353 0.05 18.14 4.17
CA LEU A 353 0.13 17.64 2.79
C LEU A 353 1.01 16.40 2.67
N ASP A 354 1.94 16.19 3.61
CA ASP A 354 2.88 15.06 3.55
C ASP A 354 2.19 13.71 3.66
N ASP A 355 1.21 13.54 4.54
CA ASP A 355 0.51 12.25 4.71
C ASP A 355 -0.13 11.80 3.37
N LEU A 356 -0.80 12.73 2.68
CA LEU A 356 -1.40 12.49 1.35
C LEU A 356 -0.33 12.28 0.27
N ALA A 357 0.75 13.06 0.31
CA ALA A 357 1.85 12.89 -0.64
C ALA A 357 2.53 11.53 -0.47
N ASP A 358 2.74 11.08 0.77
CA ASP A 358 3.47 9.87 1.10
C ASP A 358 2.71 8.61 0.64
N CYS A 359 1.40 8.53 0.88
CA CYS A 359 0.61 7.37 0.43
C CYS A 359 0.55 7.27 -1.11
N LEU A 360 0.41 8.40 -1.82
CA LEU A 360 0.40 8.44 -3.29
C LEU A 360 1.76 8.14 -3.88
N LEU A 361 2.81 8.79 -3.37
CA LEU A 361 4.18 8.55 -3.77
C LEU A 361 4.56 7.08 -3.60
N GLN A 362 4.22 6.46 -2.47
CA GLN A 362 4.45 5.04 -2.23
C GLN A 362 3.79 4.15 -3.29
N GLY A 363 2.52 4.40 -3.61
CA GLY A 363 1.77 3.61 -4.60
C GLY A 363 2.36 3.69 -6.00
N VAL A 364 2.66 4.91 -6.47
CA VAL A 364 3.28 5.13 -7.79
C VAL A 364 4.68 4.55 -7.85
N THR A 365 5.48 4.73 -6.81
CA THR A 365 6.84 4.17 -6.75
C THR A 365 6.84 2.65 -6.84
N TRP A 366 5.94 1.99 -6.11
CA TRP A 366 5.82 0.54 -6.17
C TRP A 366 5.40 0.06 -7.57
N LEU A 367 4.52 0.79 -8.25
CA LEU A 367 4.16 0.50 -9.65
C LEU A 367 5.39 0.60 -10.56
N GLU A 368 6.18 1.67 -10.46
CA GLU A 368 7.41 1.82 -11.26
C GLU A 368 8.42 0.71 -10.97
N TRP A 369 8.52 0.24 -9.72
CA TRP A 369 9.34 -0.92 -9.38
C TRP A 369 8.86 -2.21 -10.06
N GLN A 370 7.55 -2.46 -10.14
CA GLN A 370 7.03 -3.63 -10.84
C GLN A 370 7.30 -3.55 -12.34
N VAL A 371 7.12 -2.38 -12.94
CA VAL A 371 7.45 -2.14 -14.36
C VAL A 371 8.93 -2.41 -14.61
N MET A 372 9.81 -1.92 -13.75
CA MET A 372 11.24 -2.16 -13.88
C MET A 372 11.60 -3.65 -13.75
N ARG A 373 10.94 -4.39 -12.85
CA ARG A 373 11.13 -5.84 -12.72
C ARG A 373 10.73 -6.56 -14.01
N GLU A 374 9.59 -6.23 -14.59
CA GLU A 374 9.16 -6.83 -15.87
C GLU A 374 10.14 -6.51 -17.01
N ARG A 375 10.62 -5.27 -17.10
CA ARG A 375 11.64 -4.88 -18.10
C ARG A 375 12.93 -5.66 -17.92
N LEU A 376 13.40 -5.86 -16.69
CA LEU A 376 14.62 -6.65 -16.43
C LEU A 376 14.42 -8.14 -16.73
N VAL A 377 13.22 -8.68 -16.50
CA VAL A 377 12.89 -10.07 -16.88
C VAL A 377 12.92 -10.23 -18.40
N ARG A 378 12.37 -9.25 -19.15
CA ARG A 378 12.25 -9.30 -20.61
C ARG A 378 13.53 -8.92 -21.35
N ASP A 379 14.14 -7.80 -20.97
CA ASP A 379 15.21 -7.12 -21.73
C ASP A 379 16.59 -7.28 -21.06
N GLY A 380 16.64 -7.87 -19.86
CA GLY A 380 17.85 -7.98 -19.06
C GLY A 380 18.43 -6.60 -18.72
N ILE A 381 19.76 -6.50 -18.69
CA ILE A 381 20.46 -5.26 -18.32
C ILE A 381 20.10 -4.05 -19.20
N LYS A 382 19.68 -4.26 -20.46
CA LYS A 382 19.31 -3.18 -21.39
C LYS A 382 18.13 -2.34 -20.89
N ALA A 383 17.31 -2.90 -20.00
CA ALA A 383 16.23 -2.18 -19.34
C ALA A 383 16.69 -0.93 -18.57
N LEU A 384 17.97 -0.89 -18.15
CA LEU A 384 18.55 0.22 -17.39
C LEU A 384 19.01 1.39 -18.28
N GLU A 385 19.18 1.17 -19.58
CA GLU A 385 19.67 2.19 -20.54
C GLU A 385 18.56 3.18 -20.94
N SER A 386 17.32 2.91 -20.53
CA SER A 386 16.09 3.58 -20.96
C SER A 386 15.22 3.97 -19.76
N VAL A 387 15.87 4.41 -18.67
CA VAL A 387 15.28 4.91 -17.42
C VAL A 387 15.53 6.40 -17.29
#